data_AF-A0A090VJ74-F1
#
_entry.id   AF-A0A090VJ74-F1
#
_cell.length_a   1.000
_cell.length_b   1.000
_cell.length_c   1.000
_cell.angle_alpha   90.00
_cell.angle_beta   90.00
_cell.angle_gamma   90.00
#
_symmetry.space_group_name_H-M   'P 1'
#
loop_
_entity.id
_entity.type
_entity.pdbx_description
1 polymer ?
#
loop_
_entity_poly.entity_id
_entity_poly.type
_entity_poly.pdbx_seq_one_letter_code
_entity_poly.pdbx_strand_id
1 'polypeptide(L)'
;MERLGLIPMVYKNGEIIAFSAKTMFNGDNLGLQTYSVVRVFDYVSKALIDYFNRKTFENFNVRTRKEFMREIVDFLDNNTGSQKLIESFAIKRLEQDSQHKDRVYLELHMEPYFPAKNFLIRLDGKIGGSGKANTWEASYEQKARG
;
A
#
# COMPACT_ATOMS: atom_id res chain seq x y z
N MET A 1 -14.65 5.58 17.89
CA MET A 1 -15.22 5.29 16.57
C MET A 1 -14.29 4.41 15.72
N GLU A 2 -13.08 4.86 15.35
CA GLU A 2 -12.18 4.07 14.45
C GLU A 2 -11.63 2.74 15.01
N ARG A 3 -11.63 2.52 16.33
CA ARG A 3 -11.24 1.22 16.92
C ARG A 3 -12.27 0.11 16.68
N LEU A 4 -13.49 0.46 16.26
CA LEU A 4 -14.60 -0.48 16.02
C LEU A 4 -14.71 -0.91 14.54
N GLY A 5 -13.76 -0.52 13.67
CA GLY A 5 -13.84 -0.81 12.23
C GLY A 5 -14.90 0.01 11.48
N LEU A 6 -15.49 1.01 12.14
CA LEU A 6 -16.51 1.89 11.56
C LEU A 6 -15.83 3.06 10.81
N ILE A 7 -16.33 3.35 9.61
CA ILE A 7 -15.94 4.52 8.82
C ILE A 7 -16.88 5.67 9.22
N PRO A 8 -16.41 6.69 9.97
CA PRO A 8 -17.26 7.81 10.36
C PRO A 8 -17.56 8.67 9.13
N MET A 9 -18.82 9.07 8.99
CA MET A 9 -19.26 10.06 8.01
C MET A 9 -19.25 11.42 8.69
N VAL A 10 -18.49 12.37 8.16
CA VAL A 10 -18.34 13.72 8.72
C VAL A 10 -19.02 14.72 7.79
N TYR A 11 -19.78 15.65 8.36
CA TYR A 11 -20.37 16.76 7.62
C TYR A 11 -19.46 17.98 7.70
N LYS A 12 -18.95 18.45 6.55
CA LYS A 12 -18.06 19.62 6.48
C LYS A 12 -18.36 20.44 5.24
N ASN A 13 -18.44 21.76 5.39
CA ASN A 13 -18.66 22.72 4.29
C ASN A 13 -19.86 22.40 3.39
N GLY A 14 -20.94 21.84 3.95
CA GLY A 14 -22.14 21.51 3.19
C GLY A 14 -22.18 20.10 2.61
N GLU A 15 -21.09 19.33 2.70
CA GLU A 15 -20.95 18.01 2.09
C GLU A 15 -20.69 16.92 3.14
N ILE A 16 -21.17 15.71 2.85
CA ILE A 16 -20.91 14.53 3.70
C ILE A 16 -19.71 13.78 3.11
N ILE A 17 -18.68 13.58 3.92
CA ILE A 17 -17.44 12.92 3.52
C ILE A 17 -17.17 11.73 4.45
N ALA A 18 -16.82 10.58 3.88
CA ALA A 18 -16.34 9.42 4.63
C ALA A 18 -14.90 9.68 5.13
N PHE A 19 -14.69 9.62 6.43
CA PHE A 19 -13.45 10.04 7.09
C PHE A 19 -12.75 8.87 7.80
N SER A 20 -12.33 7.87 7.05
CA SER A 20 -11.42 6.82 7.55
C SER A 20 -10.84 6.00 6.39
N ALA A 21 -9.55 5.70 6.48
CA ALA A 21 -8.86 4.79 5.57
C ALA A 21 -8.80 3.36 6.15
N LYS A 22 -9.69 2.98 7.08
CA LYS A 22 -9.72 1.64 7.66
C LYS A 22 -10.71 0.71 6.96
N THR A 23 -10.38 -0.57 6.92
CA THR A 23 -11.30 -1.64 6.52
C THR A 23 -12.07 -2.18 7.72
N MET A 24 -13.05 -3.05 7.47
CA MET A 24 -13.77 -3.77 8.54
C MET A 24 -12.97 -4.95 9.13
N PHE A 25 -11.72 -5.16 8.68
CA PHE A 25 -10.86 -6.20 9.24
C PHE A 25 -10.48 -5.84 10.68
N ASN A 26 -10.72 -6.76 11.63
CA ASN A 26 -10.56 -6.52 13.07
C ASN A 26 -9.35 -7.23 13.70
N GLY A 27 -8.56 -7.99 12.91
CA GLY A 27 -7.34 -8.66 13.38
C GLY A 27 -6.12 -7.74 13.41
N ASP A 28 -5.01 -8.20 13.98
CA ASP A 28 -3.82 -7.36 14.28
C ASP A 28 -2.98 -6.94 13.06
N ASN A 29 -3.32 -7.39 11.86
CA ASN A 29 -2.59 -7.02 10.65
C ASN A 29 -2.98 -5.60 10.17
N LEU A 30 -2.10 -4.62 10.44
CA LEU A 30 -2.29 -3.21 10.08
C LEU A 30 -2.48 -2.97 8.57
N GLY A 31 -1.85 -3.80 7.72
CA GLY A 31 -2.01 -3.74 6.27
C GLY A 31 -3.43 -4.08 5.84
N LEU A 32 -3.98 -5.17 6.38
CA LEU A 32 -5.37 -5.58 6.12
C LEU A 32 -6.39 -4.60 6.74
N GLN A 33 -6.03 -3.91 7.81
CA GLN A 33 -6.84 -2.83 8.38
C GLN A 33 -6.83 -1.55 7.54
N THR A 34 -5.89 -1.37 6.60
CA THR A 34 -5.73 -0.12 5.85
C THR A 34 -6.31 -0.26 4.45
N TYR A 35 -7.38 0.48 4.15
CA TYR A 35 -8.15 0.40 2.90
C TYR A 35 -7.30 0.62 1.65
N SER A 36 -6.43 1.62 1.65
CA SER A 36 -5.55 1.89 0.50
C SER A 36 -4.62 0.70 0.22
N VAL A 37 -4.05 0.11 1.27
CA VAL A 37 -3.17 -1.07 1.19
C VAL A 37 -3.94 -2.27 0.63
N VAL A 38 -5.15 -2.55 1.14
CA VAL A 38 -6.01 -3.63 0.63
C VAL A 38 -6.38 -3.43 -0.84
N ARG A 39 -6.65 -2.19 -1.27
CA ARG A 39 -6.95 -1.87 -2.68
C ARG A 39 -5.76 -2.10 -3.61
N VAL A 40 -4.54 -1.79 -3.17
CA VAL A 40 -3.33 -2.08 -3.94
C VAL A 40 -3.15 -3.58 -4.11
N PHE A 41 -3.30 -4.37 -3.04
CA PHE A 41 -3.25 -5.83 -3.12
C PHE A 41 -4.30 -6.41 -4.08
N ASP A 42 -5.54 -5.91 -4.00
CA ASP A 42 -6.63 -6.33 -4.89
C ASP A 42 -6.34 -6.02 -6.37
N TYR A 43 -5.90 -4.80 -6.66
CA TYR A 43 -5.55 -4.38 -8.02
C TYR A 43 -4.44 -5.25 -8.62
N VAL A 44 -3.32 -5.41 -7.89
CA VAL A 44 -2.16 -6.19 -8.37
C VAL A 44 -2.53 -7.65 -8.56
N SER A 45 -3.25 -8.25 -7.60
CA SER A 45 -3.66 -9.66 -7.69
C SER A 45 -4.57 -9.91 -8.89
N LYS A 46 -5.56 -9.04 -9.13
CA LYS A 46 -6.46 -9.14 -10.29
C LYS A 46 -5.71 -8.99 -11.62
N ALA A 47 -4.76 -8.06 -11.69
CA ALA A 47 -3.94 -7.87 -12.90
C ALA A 47 -3.09 -9.11 -13.21
N LEU A 48 -2.44 -9.69 -12.19
CA LEU A 48 -1.64 -10.91 -12.35
C LEU A 48 -2.51 -12.12 -12.73
N ILE A 49 -3.69 -12.27 -12.15
CA ILE A 49 -4.64 -13.33 -12.51
C ILE A 49 -5.07 -13.19 -13.98
N ASP A 50 -5.44 -11.98 -14.42
CA ASP A 50 -5.81 -11.74 -15.83
C ASP A 50 -4.66 -12.06 -16.77
N TYR A 51 -3.44 -11.65 -16.41
CA TYR A 51 -2.23 -11.98 -17.14
C TYR A 51 -2.04 -13.50 -17.30
N PHE A 52 -2.05 -14.26 -16.21
CA PHE A 52 -1.90 -15.72 -16.28
C PHE A 52 -3.04 -16.40 -17.03
N ASN A 53 -4.27 -15.90 -16.89
CA ASN A 53 -5.41 -16.43 -17.64
C ASN A 53 -5.22 -16.30 -19.15
N ARG A 54 -4.63 -15.21 -19.64
CA ARG A 54 -4.31 -15.03 -21.07
C ARG A 54 -3.18 -15.95 -21.55
N LYS A 55 -2.33 -16.39 -20.64
CA LYS A 55 -1.20 -17.30 -20.88
C LYS A 55 -1.57 -18.77 -20.64
N THR A 56 -2.83 -19.06 -20.31
CA THR A 56 -3.30 -20.45 -20.17
C THR A 56 -3.09 -21.19 -21.48
N PHE A 57 -2.77 -22.49 -21.38
CA PHE A 57 -2.43 -23.37 -22.50
C PHE A 57 -1.08 -23.13 -23.19
N GLU A 58 -0.30 -22.12 -22.78
CA GLU A 58 1.11 -22.03 -23.20
C GLU A 58 1.95 -23.09 -22.46
N ASN A 59 2.86 -23.76 -23.19
CA ASN A 59 3.74 -24.74 -22.57
C ASN A 59 4.75 -24.04 -21.65
N PHE A 60 4.73 -24.39 -20.36
CA PHE A 60 5.64 -23.84 -19.37
C PHE A 60 7.03 -24.49 -19.50
N ASN A 61 7.94 -23.81 -20.19
CA ASN A 61 9.33 -24.21 -20.33
C ASN A 61 10.27 -23.08 -19.85
N VAL A 62 11.59 -23.30 -19.90
CA VAL A 62 12.59 -22.32 -19.42
C VAL A 62 12.48 -20.97 -20.13
N ARG A 63 12.16 -20.96 -21.43
CA ARG A 63 12.00 -19.74 -22.21
C ARG A 63 10.74 -18.99 -21.78
N THR A 64 9.60 -19.68 -21.73
CA THR A 64 8.31 -19.10 -21.31
C THR A 64 8.40 -18.56 -19.88
N ARG A 65 9.07 -19.27 -18.97
CA ARG A 65 9.32 -18.81 -17.59
C ARG A 65 10.10 -17.50 -17.56
N LYS A 66 11.13 -17.36 -18.41
CA LYS A 66 11.94 -16.14 -18.49
C LYS A 66 11.14 -14.97 -19.07
N GLU A 67 10.28 -15.25 -20.06
CA GLU A 67 9.37 -14.26 -20.64
C GLU A 67 8.34 -13.80 -19.60
N PHE A 68 7.70 -14.73 -18.87
CA PHE A 68 6.77 -14.39 -17.78
C PHE A 68 7.43 -13.60 -16.66
N MET A 69 8.64 -14.01 -16.23
CA MET A 69 9.38 -13.24 -15.22
C MET A 69 9.62 -11.81 -15.68
N ARG A 70 10.01 -11.61 -16.94
CA ARG A 70 10.25 -10.27 -17.48
C ARG A 70 8.97 -9.44 -17.47
N GLU A 71 7.88 -9.98 -18.04
CA GLU A 71 6.61 -9.25 -18.15
C GLU A 71 6.02 -8.91 -16.78
N ILE A 72 6.14 -9.81 -15.80
CA ILE A 72 5.72 -9.56 -14.42
C ILE A 72 6.59 -8.49 -13.75
N VAL A 73 7.92 -8.55 -13.92
CA VAL A 73 8.84 -7.54 -13.38
C VAL A 73 8.55 -6.17 -13.99
N ASP A 74 8.41 -6.09 -15.32
CA ASP A 74 8.08 -4.83 -16.01
C ASP A 74 6.75 -4.26 -15.51
N PHE A 75 5.73 -5.10 -15.30
CA PHE A 75 4.45 -4.68 -14.72
C PHE A 75 4.62 -4.13 -13.29
N LEU A 76 5.36 -4.83 -12.44
CA LEU A 76 5.56 -4.42 -11.05
C LEU A 76 6.42 -3.16 -10.95
N ASP A 77 7.47 -3.04 -11.75
CA ASP A 77 8.31 -1.83 -11.83
C ASP A 77 7.49 -0.61 -12.28
N ASN A 78 6.59 -0.77 -13.26
CA ASN A 78 5.69 0.31 -13.70
C ASN A 78 4.72 0.79 -12.60
N ASN A 79 4.47 -0.05 -11.60
CA ASN A 79 3.63 0.23 -10.43
C ASN A 79 4.42 0.51 -9.15
N THR A 80 5.76 0.54 -9.24
CA THR A 80 6.68 0.76 -8.12
C THR A 80 7.43 2.09 -8.28
N GLY A 81 7.65 2.80 -7.17
CA GLY A 81 8.46 4.01 -7.13
C GLY A 81 7.76 5.22 -6.53
N SER A 82 8.48 6.34 -6.48
CA SER A 82 7.99 7.59 -5.89
C SER A 82 6.78 8.08 -6.70
N GLN A 83 5.60 8.17 -6.05
CA GLN A 83 4.27 8.47 -6.64
C GLN A 83 3.51 7.27 -7.23
N LYS A 84 4.00 6.03 -7.09
CA LYS A 84 3.28 4.83 -7.51
C LYS A 84 2.60 4.14 -6.33
N LEU A 85 1.97 3.00 -6.57
CA LEU A 85 1.19 2.26 -5.57
C LEU A 85 2.07 1.43 -4.63
N ILE A 86 3.20 0.95 -5.15
CA ILE A 86 4.10 0.01 -4.48
C ILE A 86 5.40 0.73 -4.12
N GLU A 87 5.86 0.52 -2.90
CA GLU A 87 7.16 0.97 -2.41
C GLU A 87 8.25 -0.01 -2.83
N SER A 88 8.04 -1.30 -2.58
CA SER A 88 8.98 -2.36 -2.93
C SER A 88 8.28 -3.68 -3.28
N PHE A 89 8.94 -4.53 -4.07
CA PHE A 89 8.48 -5.91 -4.31
C PHE A 89 9.67 -6.86 -4.48
N ALA A 90 9.41 -8.16 -4.27
CA ALA A 90 10.34 -9.24 -4.54
C ALA A 90 9.58 -10.49 -4.96
N ILE A 91 9.88 -11.01 -6.16
CA ILE A 91 9.40 -12.32 -6.60
C ILE A 91 10.27 -13.39 -5.94
N LYS A 92 9.67 -14.19 -5.04
CA LYS A 92 10.37 -15.28 -4.34
C LYS A 92 10.40 -16.55 -5.18
N ARG A 93 9.33 -16.79 -5.94
CA ARG A 93 9.17 -18.02 -6.70
C ARG A 93 8.31 -17.75 -7.93
N LEU A 94 8.75 -18.26 -9.07
CA LEU A 94 7.90 -18.47 -10.24
C LEU A 94 8.25 -19.82 -10.84
N GLU A 95 7.51 -20.88 -10.55
CA GLU A 95 7.80 -22.21 -11.08
C GLU A 95 6.58 -23.09 -11.23
N GLN A 96 6.67 -24.05 -12.14
CA GLN A 96 5.66 -25.09 -12.30
C GLN A 96 5.77 -26.12 -11.19
N ASP A 97 4.63 -26.62 -10.72
CA ASP A 97 4.58 -27.70 -9.74
C ASP A 97 5.16 -28.99 -10.33
N SER A 98 6.07 -29.61 -9.55
CA SER A 98 6.77 -30.85 -9.93
C SER A 98 5.87 -32.08 -10.06
N GLN A 99 4.77 -32.13 -9.29
CA GLN A 99 3.79 -33.22 -9.28
C GLN A 99 2.63 -32.92 -10.23
N HIS A 100 2.23 -31.65 -10.30
CA HIS A 100 1.05 -31.17 -11.04
C HIS A 100 1.44 -30.16 -12.12
N LYS A 101 1.79 -30.64 -13.31
CA LYS A 101 2.23 -29.76 -14.42
C LYS A 101 1.17 -28.74 -14.88
N ASP A 102 -0.07 -28.86 -14.45
CA ASP A 102 -1.15 -27.89 -14.65
C ASP A 102 -1.05 -26.66 -13.74
N ARG A 103 -0.13 -26.64 -12.76
CA ARG A 103 -0.03 -25.57 -11.75
C ARG A 103 1.28 -24.81 -11.85
N VAL A 104 1.19 -23.50 -11.73
CA VAL A 104 2.35 -22.59 -11.63
C VAL A 104 2.22 -21.79 -10.33
N TYR A 105 3.26 -21.84 -9.51
CA TYR A 105 3.39 -21.05 -8.30
C TYR A 105 4.04 -19.71 -8.61
N LEU A 106 3.36 -18.62 -8.28
CA LEU A 106 3.94 -17.29 -8.14
C LEU A 106 3.90 -16.88 -6.67
N GLU A 107 5.05 -16.70 -6.06
CA GLU A 107 5.19 -16.14 -4.72
C GLU A 107 5.77 -14.73 -4.84
N LEU A 108 4.95 -13.73 -4.48
CA LEU A 108 5.29 -12.32 -4.55
C LEU A 108 5.24 -11.69 -3.15
N HIS A 109 6.35 -11.13 -2.70
CA HIS A 109 6.38 -10.23 -1.56
C HIS A 109 6.25 -8.80 -2.08
N MET A 110 5.35 -8.01 -1.49
CA MET A 110 5.06 -6.65 -1.95
C MET A 110 4.71 -5.75 -0.76
N GLU A 111 5.25 -4.53 -0.78
CA GLU A 111 5.04 -3.50 0.22
C GLU A 111 4.38 -2.26 -0.42
N PRO A 112 3.07 -2.05 -0.21
CA PRO A 112 2.38 -0.85 -0.67
C PRO A 112 2.69 0.37 0.22
N TYR A 113 2.57 1.58 -0.36
CA TYR A 113 2.66 2.81 0.44
C TYR A 113 1.52 2.91 1.46
N PHE A 114 1.89 3.25 2.69
CA PHE A 114 0.92 3.56 3.74
C PHE A 114 0.53 5.04 3.68
N PRO A 115 -0.77 5.37 3.81
CA PRO A 115 -1.21 6.75 3.88
C PRO A 115 -0.72 7.36 5.20
N ALA A 116 -0.14 8.56 5.14
CA ALA A 116 0.22 9.31 6.32
C ALA A 116 -1.06 9.65 7.12
N LYS A 117 -1.18 9.09 8.33
CA LYS A 117 -2.37 9.27 9.18
C LYS A 117 -2.29 10.52 10.07
N ASN A 118 -1.08 11.01 10.37
CA ASN A 118 -0.88 12.16 11.25
C ASN A 118 0.21 13.06 10.67
N PHE A 119 -0.05 14.36 10.58
CA PHE A 119 0.95 15.37 10.28
C PHE A 119 1.42 15.98 11.59
N LEU A 120 2.70 15.80 11.93
CA LEU A 120 3.34 16.48 13.05
C LEU A 120 3.95 17.78 12.53
N ILE A 121 3.39 18.91 12.94
CA ILE A 121 3.93 20.22 12.59
C ILE A 121 4.65 20.76 13.84
N ARG A 122 5.98 20.89 13.74
CA ARG A 122 6.81 21.57 14.74
C ARG A 122 7.19 22.94 14.18
N LEU A 123 6.95 24.00 14.94
CA LEU A 123 7.30 25.37 14.58
C LEU A 123 8.29 25.90 15.61
N ASP A 124 9.50 26.23 15.16
CA ASP A 124 10.54 26.83 15.99
C ASP A 124 10.71 28.31 15.60
N GLY A 125 10.55 29.21 16.58
CA GLY A 125 10.70 30.66 16.39
C GLY A 125 11.83 31.23 17.25
N LYS A 126 12.69 32.08 16.66
CA LYS A 126 13.67 32.87 17.39
C LYS A 126 13.15 34.30 17.52
N ILE A 127 12.85 34.75 18.75
CA ILE A 127 12.46 36.14 18.99
C ILE A 127 13.72 37.00 18.92
N GLY A 128 13.72 37.99 18.02
CA GLY A 128 14.78 38.99 17.93
C GLY A 128 14.70 39.96 19.10
N GLY A 129 15.78 40.02 19.90
CA GLY A 129 16.00 41.09 20.89
C GLY A 129 16.22 40.59 22.32
N SER A 130 17.49 40.64 22.75
CA SER A 130 17.97 40.48 24.13
C SER A 130 17.96 39.08 24.78
N GLY A 131 19.04 38.33 24.52
CA GLY A 131 19.91 37.85 25.60
C GLY A 131 19.44 36.75 26.57
N LYS A 132 18.26 36.15 26.43
CA LYS A 132 17.89 34.93 27.15
C LYS A 132 17.23 33.91 26.22
N ALA A 133 17.92 32.79 26.01
CA ALA A 133 17.41 31.67 25.24
C ALA A 133 16.27 30.99 26.02
N ASN A 134 15.04 31.39 25.73
CA ASN A 134 13.87 30.58 26.03
C ASN A 134 13.30 30.13 24.68
N THR A 135 13.68 28.91 24.27
CA THR A 135 13.16 28.23 23.09
C THR A 135 11.67 27.97 23.33
N TRP A 136 10.80 28.63 22.57
CA TRP A 136 9.39 28.30 22.58
C TRP A 136 9.20 27.12 21.62
N GLU A 137 8.97 25.93 22.18
CA GLU A 137 8.56 24.76 21.41
C GLU A 137 7.03 24.71 21.35
N ALA A 138 6.46 24.87 20.15
CA ALA A 138 5.05 24.61 19.92
C ALA A 138 4.90 23.33 19.08
N SER A 139 4.47 22.24 19.72
CA SER A 139 4.11 20.99 19.05
C SER A 139 2.61 20.94 18.81
N TYR A 140 2.19 20.99 17.55
CA TYR A 140 0.78 20.77 17.19
C TYR A 140 0.63 19.35 16.67
N GLU A 141 0.08 18.46 17.49
CA GLU A 141 -0.44 17.17 17.03
C GLU A 141 -1.84 17.40 16.45
N GLN A 142 -1.93 17.53 15.13
CA GLN A 142 -3.22 17.41 14.46
C GLN A 142 -3.50 15.93 14.25
N LYS A 143 -4.07 15.28 15.27
CA LYS A 143 -4.92 14.11 15.01
C LYS A 143 -6.04 14.62 14.11
N ALA A 144 -6.25 13.97 12.97
CA ALA A 144 -7.39 14.26 12.12
C ALA A 144 -8.64 14.22 13.02
N ARG A 145 -9.18 15.39 13.37
CA ARG A 145 -10.24 15.53 14.37
C ARG A 145 -11.49 14.89 13.74
N GLY A 146 -11.86 13.73 14.27
CA GLY A 146 -12.97 12.89 13.79
C GLY A 146 -14.34 13.35 14.25
#